data_AF-C9PME3-F1
#
_entry.id   AF-C9PME3-F1
#
_cell.length_a   1.000
_cell.length_b   1.000
_cell.length_c   1.000
_cell.angle_alpha   90.00
_cell.angle_beta   90.00
_cell.angle_gamma   90.00
#
_symmetry.space_group_name_H-M   'P 1'
#
loop_
_entity.id
_entity.type
_entity.pdbx_description
1 polymer ?
#
loop_
_entity_poly.entity_id
_entity_poly.type
_entity_poly.pdbx_seq_one_letter_code
_entity_poly.pdbx_strand_id
1 'polypeptide(L)'
;MKVIKLCAFGLITLVMAGCVQSSGTSYQRIEARKPFNVTSSEKRINTVECLDNDDWYLDGYRVGKSFREHKQKLLSQRKTYCEEQTKQPVPDRFLISWENAYKRGSKA
;
A
#
# COMPACT_ATOMS: atom_id res chain seq x y z
N MET A 1 -4.38 -73.49 -0.42
CA MET A 1 -5.45 -72.57 -0.85
C MET A 1 -5.35 -71.29 -0.01
N LYS A 2 -5.32 -70.13 -0.68
CA LYS A 2 -5.20 -68.78 -0.12
C LYS A 2 -6.51 -68.34 0.52
N VAL A 3 -6.46 -67.64 1.66
CA VAL A 3 -6.99 -66.27 1.77
C VAL A 3 -6.46 -65.58 3.03
N ILE A 4 -5.59 -64.60 2.80
CA ILE A 4 -5.26 -63.51 3.73
C ILE A 4 -6.42 -62.51 3.65
N LYS A 5 -6.99 -62.10 4.79
CA LYS A 5 -7.85 -60.90 4.86
C LYS A 5 -7.13 -59.84 5.68
N LEU A 6 -6.68 -58.83 4.94
CA LEU A 6 -6.09 -57.58 5.40
C LEU A 6 -7.14 -56.69 6.09
N CYS A 7 -6.66 -55.96 7.10
CA CYS A 7 -6.91 -54.55 7.42
C CYS A 7 -8.35 -54.03 7.60
N ALA A 8 -8.58 -53.42 8.78
CA ALA A 8 -8.83 -51.98 8.86
C ALA A 8 -8.77 -51.49 10.34
N PHE A 9 -7.57 -51.19 10.82
CA PHE A 9 -7.39 -50.19 11.88
C PHE A 9 -7.46 -48.82 11.19
N GLY A 10 -8.49 -48.03 11.48
CA GLY A 10 -8.68 -46.70 10.91
C GLY A 10 -9.10 -45.71 11.98
N LEU A 11 -8.18 -45.40 12.89
CA LEU A 11 -8.34 -44.26 13.81
C LEU A 11 -8.04 -42.98 13.00
N ILE A 12 -9.08 -42.33 12.49
CA ILE A 12 -8.94 -41.03 11.82
C ILE A 12 -8.95 -39.95 12.89
N THR A 13 -7.79 -39.64 13.46
CA THR A 13 -7.58 -38.40 14.21
C THR A 13 -7.31 -37.27 13.22
N LEU A 14 -8.35 -36.47 12.97
CA LEU A 14 -8.28 -35.26 12.17
C LEU A 14 -7.47 -34.19 12.94
N VAL A 15 -6.17 -34.10 12.68
CA VAL A 15 -5.33 -33.00 13.21
C VAL A 15 -5.62 -31.76 12.36
N MET A 16 -6.51 -30.91 12.84
CA MET A 16 -6.66 -29.54 12.33
C MET A 16 -5.46 -28.72 12.80
N ALA A 17 -4.32 -28.87 12.13
CA ALA A 17 -3.23 -27.91 12.18
C ALA A 17 -3.69 -26.66 11.42
N GLY A 18 -4.42 -25.78 12.11
CA GLY A 18 -4.71 -24.45 11.61
C GLY A 18 -3.40 -23.68 11.47
N CYS A 19 -2.94 -23.45 10.26
CA CYS A 19 -1.89 -22.50 9.98
C CYS A 19 -2.39 -21.09 10.35
N VAL A 20 -2.16 -20.66 11.59
CA VAL A 20 -2.16 -19.23 11.92
C VAL A 20 -0.92 -18.62 11.25
N GLN A 21 -1.09 -18.21 10.00
CA GLN A 21 -0.17 -17.28 9.36
C GLN A 21 -0.45 -15.90 9.97
N SER A 22 0.14 -15.66 11.13
CA SER A 22 0.35 -14.29 11.60
C SER A 22 1.36 -13.66 10.64
N SER A 23 0.86 -13.12 9.52
CA SER A 23 1.61 -12.19 8.70
C SER A 23 1.73 -10.88 9.48
N GLY A 24 2.56 -10.91 10.53
CA GLY A 24 3.04 -9.72 11.20
C GLY A 24 3.99 -9.00 10.26
N THR A 25 3.44 -8.28 9.28
CA THR A 25 4.22 -7.31 8.51
C THR A 25 4.62 -6.22 9.51
N SER A 26 5.82 -6.32 10.07
CA SER A 26 6.44 -5.19 10.75
C SER A 26 6.74 -4.14 9.69
N TYR A 27 5.75 -3.31 9.35
CA TYR A 27 6.03 -2.06 8.67
C TYR A 27 6.96 -1.29 9.60
N GLN A 28 8.23 -1.17 9.21
CA GLN A 28 9.05 -0.11 9.76
C GLN A 28 8.38 1.20 9.33
N ARG A 29 7.52 1.73 10.20
CA ARG A 29 6.94 3.06 10.07
C ARG A 29 8.12 4.03 10.12
N ILE A 30 8.67 4.41 8.97
CA ILE A 30 9.33 5.71 8.89
C ILE A 30 8.26 6.70 9.32
N GLU A 31 8.66 7.67 10.13
CA GLU A 31 7.77 8.57 10.84
C GLU A 31 6.72 9.21 9.92
N ALA A 32 5.56 8.55 9.79
CA ALA A 32 4.36 9.13 9.24
C ALA A 32 4.07 10.33 10.14
N ARG A 33 4.37 11.53 9.63
CA ARG A 33 4.13 12.89 10.18
C ARG A 33 5.22 13.92 9.89
N LYS A 34 6.35 13.58 9.24
CA LYS A 34 7.35 14.61 8.89
C LYS A 34 6.78 15.63 7.88
N PRO A 35 6.71 16.93 8.23
CA PRO A 35 6.26 17.95 7.29
C PRO A 35 7.34 18.23 6.24
N PHE A 36 6.90 18.52 5.01
CA PHE A 36 7.75 18.97 3.92
C PHE A 36 7.16 20.21 3.25
N ASN A 37 8.03 21.04 2.71
CA ASN A 37 7.66 22.33 2.12
C ASN A 37 7.11 22.14 0.70
N VAL A 38 5.87 22.58 0.48
CA VAL A 38 5.31 22.74 -0.88
C VAL A 38 5.79 24.06 -1.47
N THR A 39 5.68 25.13 -0.70
CA THR A 39 6.20 26.47 -1.01
C THR A 39 7.02 27.00 0.18
N SER A 40 7.40 28.28 0.18
CA SER A 40 8.04 28.91 1.33
C SER A 40 7.09 29.06 2.53
N SER A 41 5.79 29.19 2.28
CA SER A 41 4.74 29.39 3.30
C SER A 41 3.88 28.15 3.56
N GLU A 42 3.78 27.22 2.60
CA GLU A 42 2.91 26.06 2.71
C GLU A 42 3.69 24.77 2.93
N LYS A 43 3.22 23.97 3.90
CA LYS A 43 3.76 22.66 4.23
C LYS A 43 2.69 21.58 4.13
N ARG A 44 3.12 20.37 3.82
CA ARG A 44 2.28 19.17 3.83
C ARG A 44 2.91 18.09 4.68
N ILE A 45 2.07 17.19 5.15
CA ILE A 45 2.47 16.00 5.89
C ILE A 45 2.08 14.77 5.06
N ASN A 46 2.95 13.77 5.01
CA ASN A 46 2.60 12.46 4.46
C ASN A 46 1.63 11.78 5.44
N THR A 47 0.33 11.83 5.11
CA THR A 47 -0.76 11.27 5.91
C THR A 47 -1.31 9.97 5.34
N VAL A 48 -0.63 9.42 4.33
CA VAL A 48 -1.23 8.55 3.35
C VAL A 48 -0.36 7.31 3.18
N GLU A 49 -0.99 6.15 3.14
CA GLU A 49 -0.35 4.84 3.06
C GLU A 49 0.17 4.55 1.65
N CYS A 50 1.33 3.89 1.60
CA CYS A 50 2.05 3.69 0.33
C CYS A 50 1.54 2.50 -0.47
N LEU A 51 1.00 1.47 0.20
CA LEU A 51 0.50 0.26 -0.44
C LEU A 51 -1.03 0.24 -0.63
N ASP A 52 -1.69 1.38 -0.41
CA ASP A 52 -3.14 1.55 -0.60
C ASP A 52 -3.44 2.47 -1.80
N ASN A 53 -4.16 1.93 -2.79
CA ASN A 53 -4.47 2.63 -4.03
C ASN A 53 -5.44 3.80 -3.86
N ASP A 54 -6.38 3.70 -2.93
CA ASP A 54 -7.36 4.76 -2.66
C ASP A 54 -6.66 5.98 -2.08
N ASP A 55 -5.62 5.72 -1.31
CA ASP A 55 -4.77 6.72 -0.70
C ASP A 55 -3.91 7.47 -1.73
N TRP A 56 -3.43 6.78 -2.78
CA TRP A 56 -2.84 7.45 -3.95
C TRP A 56 -3.86 8.29 -4.73
N TYR A 57 -5.10 7.81 -4.86
CA TYR A 57 -6.18 8.56 -5.50
C TYR A 57 -6.50 9.85 -4.72
N LEU A 58 -6.75 9.75 -3.42
CA LEU A 58 -7.11 10.88 -2.57
C LEU A 58 -6.00 11.94 -2.52
N ASP A 59 -4.74 11.50 -2.49
CA ASP A 59 -3.62 12.42 -2.59
C ASP A 59 -3.57 13.17 -3.92
N GLY A 60 -3.68 12.44 -5.04
CA GLY A 60 -3.71 13.04 -6.37
C GLY A 60 -4.84 14.04 -6.51
N TYR A 61 -6.05 13.69 -6.07
CA TYR A 61 -7.21 14.59 -6.08
C TYR A 61 -6.94 15.89 -5.31
N ARG A 62 -6.43 15.79 -4.08
CA ARG A 62 -6.09 16.94 -3.24
C ARG A 62 -5.00 17.81 -3.87
N VAL A 63 -3.99 17.20 -4.50
CA VAL A 63 -2.94 17.92 -5.24
C VAL A 63 -3.56 18.69 -6.40
N GLY A 64 -4.43 18.06 -7.20
CA GLY A 64 -5.09 18.73 -8.33
C GLY A 64 -5.98 19.90 -7.90
N LYS A 65 -6.63 19.77 -6.75
CA LYS A 65 -7.54 20.79 -6.20
C LYS A 65 -6.80 21.99 -5.62
N SER A 66 -5.74 21.78 -4.84
CA SER A 66 -5.14 22.83 -4.01
C SER A 66 -3.70 23.19 -4.39
N PHE A 67 -3.02 22.38 -5.20
CA PHE A 67 -1.58 22.52 -5.48
C PHE A 67 -1.26 22.23 -6.95
N ARG A 68 -2.12 22.69 -7.86
CA ARG A 68 -2.07 22.38 -9.30
C ARG A 68 -0.71 22.71 -9.92
N GLU A 69 -0.14 23.85 -9.55
CA GLU A 69 1.16 24.33 -10.04
C GLU A 69 2.35 23.49 -9.52
N HIS A 70 2.13 22.68 -8.48
CA HIS A 70 3.18 21.87 -7.83
C HIS A 70 3.05 20.37 -8.13
N LYS A 71 2.31 19.99 -9.18
CA LYS A 71 2.08 18.60 -9.58
C LYS A 71 3.35 17.74 -9.56
N GLN A 72 4.37 18.14 -10.32
CA GLN A 72 5.59 17.34 -10.49
C GLN A 72 6.34 17.19 -9.16
N LYS A 73 6.47 18.29 -8.41
CA LYS A 73 7.11 18.31 -7.10
C LYS A 73 6.42 17.34 -6.12
N LEU A 74 5.09 17.39 -6.06
CA LEU A 74 4.32 16.59 -5.10
C LEU A 74 4.24 15.11 -5.49
N LEU A 75 4.11 14.79 -6.78
CA LEU A 75 4.22 13.41 -7.25
C LEU A 75 5.61 12.83 -6.97
N SER A 76 6.67 13.59 -7.26
CA SER A 76 8.05 13.16 -7.00
C SER A 76 8.28 12.92 -5.50
N GLN A 77 7.84 13.84 -4.65
CA GLN A 77 7.98 13.70 -3.21
C GLN A 77 7.26 12.44 -2.70
N ARG A 78 6.03 12.18 -3.17
CA ARG A 78 5.28 10.99 -2.75
C ARG A 78 5.96 9.70 -3.23
N LYS A 79 6.43 9.68 -4.47
CA LYS A 79 7.18 8.54 -5.02
C LYS A 79 8.39 8.25 -4.15
N THR A 80 9.25 9.24 -3.89
CA THR A 80 10.43 9.08 -3.03
C THR A 80 10.05 8.59 -1.63
N TYR A 81 9.05 9.20 -0.99
CA TYR A 81 8.57 8.77 0.33
C TYR A 81 8.17 7.29 0.34
N CYS A 82 7.41 6.85 -0.67
CA CYS A 82 6.90 5.48 -0.72
C CYS A 82 7.95 4.45 -1.13
N GLU A 83 8.91 4.80 -1.98
CA GLU A 83 10.05 3.91 -2.30
C GLU A 83 10.94 3.74 -1.06
N GLU A 84 11.15 4.82 -0.30
CA GLU A 84 11.86 4.77 0.98
C GLU A 84 11.12 3.95 2.05
N GLN A 85 9.78 4.06 2.13
CA GLN A 85 8.96 3.27 3.06
C GLN A 85 9.01 1.78 2.74
N THR A 86 8.77 1.45 1.48
CA THR A 86 8.50 0.07 1.07
C THR A 86 9.76 -0.69 0.65
N LYS A 87 10.87 0.03 0.43
CA LYS A 87 12.11 -0.49 -0.17
C LYS A 87 11.87 -1.13 -1.53
N GLN A 88 10.83 -0.70 -2.24
CA GLN A 88 10.43 -1.20 -3.55
C GLN A 88 10.06 -0.02 -4.46
N PRO A 89 10.23 -0.15 -5.78
CA PRO A 89 9.70 0.83 -6.73
C PRO A 89 8.19 0.98 -6.58
N VAL A 90 7.66 2.19 -6.79
CA VAL A 90 6.20 2.39 -6.82
C VAL A 90 5.59 1.68 -8.04
N PRO A 91 4.62 0.76 -7.87
CA PRO A 91 3.91 0.15 -8.99
C PRO A 91 3.10 1.15 -9.83
N ASP A 92 3.05 0.95 -11.15
CA ASP A 92 2.36 1.83 -12.11
C ASP A 92 0.89 2.08 -11.76
N ARG A 93 0.19 1.09 -11.19
CA ARG A 93 -1.22 1.24 -10.80
C ARG A 93 -1.45 2.45 -9.88
N PHE A 94 -0.51 2.72 -8.98
CA PHE A 94 -0.59 3.83 -8.03
C PHE A 94 -0.32 5.17 -8.71
N LEU A 95 0.64 5.22 -9.64
CA LEU A 95 0.94 6.40 -10.44
C LEU A 95 -0.25 6.77 -11.34
N ILE A 96 -0.87 5.77 -11.97
CA ILE A 96 -2.07 5.95 -12.81
C ILE A 96 -3.24 6.46 -11.97
N SER A 97 -3.48 5.86 -10.79
CA SER A 97 -4.54 6.27 -9.86
C SER A 97 -4.39 7.73 -9.45
N TRP A 98 -3.18 8.11 -9.03
CA TRP A 98 -2.85 9.48 -8.64
C TRP A 98 -3.02 10.48 -9.79
N GLU A 99 -2.52 10.15 -10.98
CA GLU A 99 -2.60 11.01 -12.16
C GLU A 99 -4.05 11.25 -12.60
N ASN A 100 -4.88 10.21 -12.57
CA ASN A 100 -6.31 10.31 -12.87
C ASN A 100 -7.04 11.18 -11.84
N ALA A 101 -6.73 10.99 -10.56
CA ALA A 101 -7.32 11.76 -9.49
C ALA A 101 -6.89 13.24 -9.52
N TYR A 102 -5.61 13.50 -9.82
CA TYR A 102 -5.07 14.84 -10.06
C TYR A 102 -5.85 15.56 -11.16
N LYS A 103 -6.08 14.90 -12.31
CA LYS A 103 -6.86 15.48 -13.40
C LYS A 103 -8.29 15.83 -12.98
N ARG A 104 -8.90 15.02 -12.10
CA ARG A 104 -10.25 15.29 -11.56
C ARG A 104 -10.24 16.46 -10.59
N GLY A 105 -9.32 16.47 -9.62
CA GLY A 105 -9.18 17.58 -8.67
C GLY A 105 -8.83 18.90 -9.36
N SER A 106 -8.10 18.85 -10.47
CA SER A 106 -7.76 20.02 -11.30
C SER A 106 -8.93 20.60 -12.10
N LYS A 107 -10.11 20.00 -12.03
CA LYS A 107 -11.34 20.49 -12.67
C LYS A 107 -12.44 20.81 -11.66
N ALA A 108 -12.19 20.52 -10.38
CA ALA A 108 -13.12 20.72 -9.27
C ALA A 108 -13.01 22.13 -8.67
#